data_AF-A0A6G6ZXA5-F1
#
_entry.id   AF-A0A6G6ZXA5-F1
#
_cell.length_a   1.000
_cell.length_b   1.000
_cell.length_c   1.000
_cell.angle_alpha   90.00
_cell.angle_beta   90.00
_cell.angle_gamma   90.00
#
_symmetry.space_group_name_H-M   'P 1'
#
loop_
_entity.id
_entity.type
_entity.pdbx_description
1 polymer ?
#
loop_
_entity_poly.entity_id
_entity_poly.type
_entity_poly.pdbx_seq_one_letter_code
_entity_poly.pdbx_strand_id
1 'polypeptide(L)'
;MQAQYMIIFAGALLGVLALAYFIRRAFLRTLARATADYRDRNHALSSDLARTAERCQSLAAQATEHQAQQQQLKAQPFTVDDQQTLIRMAQALELATKTFKALKAEDAHAKAAALIPQARELAYRVFHTATAGAALNADSLDTRLIEWLNTHGSFWAEPENSTVTFPHEAETEGYPHLRDALREAYERHQQRQAADWPWGDVA
;
A
#
# COMPACT_ATOMS: atom_id res chain seq x y z
N MET A 1 44.41 -73.49 -44.78
CA MET A 1 43.03 -73.10 -44.43
C MET A 1 42.94 -72.35 -43.09
N GLN A 2 43.51 -72.83 -41.98
CA GLN A 2 43.41 -72.18 -40.65
C GLN A 2 43.97 -70.74 -40.54
N ALA A 3 45.12 -70.45 -41.16
CA ALA A 3 45.74 -69.11 -41.07
C ALA A 3 44.94 -67.99 -41.77
N GLN A 4 44.20 -68.34 -42.83
CA GLN A 4 43.41 -67.38 -43.59
C GLN A 4 42.16 -66.93 -42.81
N TYR A 5 41.51 -67.85 -42.08
CA TYR A 5 40.39 -67.50 -41.20
C TYR A 5 40.83 -66.62 -40.01
N MET A 6 42.03 -66.83 -39.48
CA MET A 6 42.58 -65.99 -38.40
C MET A 6 42.81 -64.54 -38.83
N ILE A 7 43.30 -64.30 -40.04
CA ILE A 7 43.51 -62.95 -40.58
C ILE A 7 42.18 -62.24 -40.83
N ILE A 8 41.18 -62.96 -41.36
CA ILE A 8 39.84 -62.42 -41.59
C ILE A 8 39.15 -62.06 -40.27
N PHE A 9 39.28 -62.92 -39.24
CA PHE A 9 38.75 -62.65 -37.90
C PHE A 9 39.44 -61.45 -37.23
N ALA A 10 40.75 -61.33 -37.36
CA ALA A 10 41.51 -60.19 -36.81
C ALA A 10 41.10 -58.86 -37.47
N GLY A 11 40.90 -58.85 -38.79
CA GLY A 11 40.41 -57.68 -39.53
C GLY A 11 38.99 -57.28 -39.13
N ALA A 12 38.10 -58.26 -38.95
CA ALA A 12 36.73 -58.03 -38.51
C ALA A 12 36.67 -57.46 -37.08
N LEU A 13 37.48 -58.00 -36.15
CA LEU A 13 37.59 -57.50 -34.77
C LEU A 13 38.10 -56.06 -34.71
N LEU A 14 39.14 -55.74 -35.49
CA LEU A 14 39.65 -54.37 -35.59
C LEU A 14 38.60 -53.41 -36.19
N GLY A 15 37.85 -53.86 -37.20
CA GLY A 15 36.75 -53.09 -37.78
C GLY A 15 35.64 -52.80 -36.76
N VAL A 16 35.24 -53.79 -35.97
CA VAL A 16 34.22 -53.63 -34.91
C VAL A 16 34.70 -52.69 -33.80
N LEU A 17 35.97 -52.81 -33.37
CA LEU A 17 36.55 -51.93 -32.37
C LEU A 17 36.64 -50.47 -32.87
N ALA A 18 37.04 -50.26 -34.12
CA ALA A 18 37.07 -48.94 -34.73
C ALA A 18 35.66 -48.33 -34.85
N LEU A 19 34.66 -49.12 -35.27
CA LEU A 19 33.27 -48.69 -35.33
C LEU A 19 32.74 -48.30 -33.95
N ALA A 20 32.96 -49.15 -32.94
CA ALA A 20 32.54 -48.88 -31.55
C ALA A 20 33.18 -47.59 -31.01
N TYR A 21 34.46 -47.35 -31.30
CA TYR A 21 35.16 -46.13 -30.95
C TYR A 21 34.52 -44.88 -31.59
N PHE A 22 34.21 -44.94 -32.89
CA PHE A 22 33.55 -43.82 -33.59
C PHE A 22 32.15 -43.53 -33.07
N ILE A 23 31.34 -44.57 -32.79
CA ILE A 23 30.01 -44.43 -32.20
C ILE A 23 30.11 -43.77 -30.81
N ARG A 24 31.01 -44.26 -29.96
CA ARG A 24 31.25 -43.67 -28.62
C ARG A 24 31.68 -42.21 -28.72
N ARG A 25 32.58 -41.87 -29.65
CA ARG A 25 33.04 -40.50 -29.87
C ARG A 25 31.93 -39.58 -30.38
N ALA A 26 31.08 -40.06 -31.28
CA ALA A 26 29.93 -39.31 -31.77
C ALA A 26 28.93 -39.05 -30.64
N PHE A 27 28.62 -40.06 -29.84
CA PHE A 27 27.69 -39.96 -28.71
C PHE A 27 28.18 -39.01 -27.61
N LEU A 28 29.47 -39.04 -27.27
CA LEU A 28 30.04 -38.11 -26.30
C LEU A 28 30.03 -36.66 -26.80
N ARG A 29 30.22 -36.44 -28.11
CA ARG A 29 30.14 -35.10 -28.70
C ARG A 29 28.72 -34.56 -28.71
N THR A 30 27.72 -35.39 -29.01
CA THR A 30 26.30 -34.96 -28.98
C THR A 30 25.85 -34.67 -27.55
N LEU A 31 26.23 -35.51 -26.59
CA LEU A 31 25.97 -35.25 -25.16
C LEU A 31 26.64 -33.97 -24.68
N ALA A 32 27.92 -33.76 -24.99
CA ALA A 32 28.62 -32.54 -24.58
C ALA A 32 27.93 -31.27 -25.14
N ARG A 33 27.51 -31.32 -26.42
CA ARG A 33 26.74 -30.22 -27.04
C ARG A 33 25.39 -30.01 -26.38
N ALA A 34 24.64 -31.08 -26.11
CA ALA A 34 23.35 -30.98 -25.42
C ALA A 34 23.51 -30.39 -24.02
N THR A 35 24.49 -30.86 -23.24
CA THR A 35 24.74 -30.33 -21.89
C THR A 35 25.19 -28.87 -21.87
N ALA A 36 25.93 -28.42 -22.89
CA ALA A 36 26.30 -27.02 -23.05
C ALA A 36 25.08 -26.15 -23.34
N ASP A 37 24.22 -26.56 -24.27
CA ASP A 37 22.98 -25.84 -24.62
C ASP A 37 22.03 -25.75 -23.41
N TYR A 38 21.89 -26.83 -22.63
CA TYR A 38 21.13 -26.81 -21.37
C TYR A 38 21.72 -25.86 -20.32
N ARG A 39 23.05 -25.81 -20.20
CA ARG A 39 23.74 -24.92 -19.25
C ARG A 39 23.56 -23.47 -19.66
N ASP A 40 23.70 -23.15 -20.94
CA ASP A 40 23.55 -21.79 -21.47
C ASP A 40 22.10 -21.30 -21.30
N ARG A 41 21.11 -22.16 -21.55
CA ARG A 41 19.69 -21.84 -21.31
C ARG A 41 19.40 -21.59 -19.83
N ASN A 42 19.94 -22.42 -18.93
CA ASN A 42 19.79 -22.21 -17.50
C ASN A 42 20.45 -20.90 -17.04
N HIS A 43 21.63 -20.57 -17.58
CA HIS A 43 22.26 -19.28 -17.29
C HIS A 43 21.43 -18.10 -17.79
N ALA A 44 20.90 -18.17 -19.02
CA ALA A 44 20.02 -17.14 -19.57
C ALA A 44 18.77 -16.94 -18.68
N LEU A 45 18.08 -18.02 -18.31
CA LEU A 45 16.91 -17.99 -17.43
C LEU A 45 17.24 -17.43 -16.05
N SER A 46 18.38 -17.82 -15.47
CA SER A 46 18.83 -17.29 -14.16
C SER A 46 19.13 -15.79 -14.22
N SER A 47 19.72 -15.32 -15.32
CA SER A 47 20.03 -13.91 -15.51
C SER A 47 18.77 -13.07 -15.72
N ASP A 48 17.78 -13.62 -16.41
CA ASP A 48 16.49 -12.95 -16.59
C ASP A 48 15.70 -12.92 -15.27
N LEU A 49 15.73 -13.98 -14.47
CA LEU A 49 15.13 -13.99 -13.13
C LEU A 49 15.79 -12.98 -12.19
N ALA A 50 17.11 -12.83 -12.24
CA ALA A 50 17.81 -11.81 -11.46
C ALA A 50 17.38 -10.39 -11.88
N ARG A 51 17.29 -10.12 -13.18
CA ARG A 51 16.83 -8.83 -13.71
C ARG A 51 15.37 -8.53 -13.36
N THR A 52 14.48 -9.53 -13.32
CA THR A 52 13.09 -9.31 -12.91
C THR A 52 13.00 -9.04 -11.41
N ALA A 53 13.78 -9.74 -10.58
CA ALA A 53 13.87 -9.48 -9.15
C ALA A 53 14.37 -8.06 -8.85
N GLU A 54 15.40 -7.59 -9.56
CA GLU A 54 15.91 -6.22 -9.46
C GLU A 54 14.82 -5.18 -9.82
N ARG A 55 14.07 -5.40 -10.91
CA ARG A 55 12.95 -4.52 -11.28
C ARG A 55 11.86 -4.50 -10.21
N CYS A 56 11.49 -5.66 -9.68
CA CYS A 56 10.50 -5.74 -8.59
C CYS A 56 10.96 -4.98 -7.35
N GLN A 57 12.24 -5.10 -6.97
CA GLN A 57 12.81 -4.34 -5.86
C GLN A 57 12.80 -2.83 -6.14
N SER A 58 13.15 -2.41 -7.36
CA SER A 58 13.09 -0.99 -7.73
C SER A 58 11.67 -0.42 -7.69
N LEU A 59 10.67 -1.20 -8.12
CA LEU A 59 9.28 -0.79 -8.08
C LEU A 59 8.75 -0.74 -6.65
N ALA A 60 9.14 -1.70 -5.80
CA ALA A 60 8.81 -1.67 -4.39
C ALA A 60 9.42 -0.45 -3.68
N ALA A 61 10.68 -0.13 -3.98
CA ALA A 61 11.35 1.06 -3.45
C ALA A 61 10.65 2.36 -3.90
N GLN A 62 10.31 2.47 -5.19
CA GLN A 62 9.55 3.62 -5.71
C GLN A 62 8.16 3.73 -5.06
N ALA A 63 7.46 2.61 -4.86
CA ALA A 63 6.17 2.60 -4.19
C ALA A 63 6.29 3.07 -2.73
N THR A 64 7.32 2.64 -2.00
CA THR A 64 7.56 3.10 -0.63
C THR A 64 7.94 4.58 -0.57
N GLU A 65 8.71 5.08 -1.53
CA GLU A 65 9.07 6.50 -1.62
C GLU A 65 7.84 7.37 -1.92
N HIS A 66 7.01 6.97 -2.88
CA HIS A 66 5.75 7.65 -3.16
C HIS A 66 4.80 7.62 -1.96
N GLN A 67 4.73 6.51 -1.23
CA GLN A 67 3.93 6.41 -0.01
C GLN A 67 4.46 7.34 1.09
N ALA A 68 5.79 7.41 1.27
CA ALA A 68 6.40 8.32 2.24
C ALA A 68 6.15 9.80 1.87
N GLN A 69 6.26 10.15 0.58
CA GLN A 69 5.94 11.50 0.08
C GLN A 69 4.46 11.84 0.29
N GLN A 70 3.55 10.90 0.04
CA GLN A 70 2.12 11.09 0.31
C GLN A 70 1.85 11.26 1.81
N GLN A 71 2.51 10.50 2.67
CA GLN A 71 2.39 10.65 4.12
C GLN A 71 2.96 12.00 4.60
N GLN A 72 4.05 12.47 4.01
CA GLN A 72 4.63 13.78 4.33
C GLN A 72 3.71 14.93 3.88
N LEU A 73 3.07 14.82 2.72
CA LEU A 73 2.04 15.77 2.27
C LEU A 73 0.78 15.70 3.13
N LYS A 74 0.40 14.52 3.64
CA LYS A 74 -0.68 14.36 4.62
C LYS A 74 -0.30 14.89 6.02
N ALA A 75 0.98 14.95 6.36
CA ALA A 75 1.46 15.36 7.68
C ALA A 75 1.33 16.88 7.93
N GLN A 76 1.14 17.69 6.89
CA GLN A 76 0.71 19.08 7.02
C GLN A 76 -0.71 19.23 6.46
N PRO A 77 -1.74 18.74 7.19
CA PRO A 77 -3.11 19.04 6.82
C PRO A 77 -3.30 20.55 6.95
N PHE A 78 -3.97 21.15 5.97
CA PHE A 78 -4.45 22.52 6.13
C PHE A 78 -5.36 22.58 7.36
N THR A 79 -5.12 23.56 8.21
CA THR A 79 -5.83 23.75 9.46
C THR A 79 -6.91 24.82 9.32
N VAL A 80 -7.83 24.84 10.27
CA VAL A 80 -8.80 25.95 10.41
C VAL A 80 -8.08 27.28 10.68
N ASP A 81 -6.88 27.26 11.25
CA ASP A 81 -6.07 28.47 11.47
C ASP A 81 -5.52 29.04 10.15
N ASP A 82 -5.15 28.19 9.18
CA ASP A 82 -4.75 28.60 7.84
C ASP A 82 -5.89 29.28 7.09
N GLN A 83 -7.12 28.76 7.23
CA GLN A 83 -8.32 29.41 6.71
C GLN A 83 -8.51 30.81 7.32
N GLN A 84 -8.42 30.91 8.65
CA GLN A 84 -8.59 32.20 9.35
C GLN A 84 -7.52 33.20 8.93
N THR A 85 -6.30 32.75 8.72
CA THR A 85 -5.19 33.56 8.20
C THR A 85 -5.50 34.10 6.81
N LEU A 86 -6.00 33.27 5.89
CA LEU A 86 -6.41 33.71 4.55
C LEU A 86 -7.59 34.69 4.58
N ILE A 87 -8.55 34.51 5.49
CA ILE A 87 -9.65 35.46 5.69
C ILE A 87 -9.12 36.81 6.19
N ARG A 88 -8.19 36.82 7.16
CA ARG A 88 -7.54 38.04 7.66
C ARG A 88 -6.75 38.75 6.57
N MET A 89 -6.04 38.01 5.71
CA MET A 89 -5.35 38.58 4.55
C MET A 89 -6.34 39.23 3.56
N ALA A 90 -7.47 38.58 3.28
CA ALA A 90 -8.51 39.15 2.42
C ALA A 90 -9.08 40.46 3.01
N GLN A 91 -9.33 40.50 4.33
CA GLN A 91 -9.80 41.71 5.02
C GLN A 91 -8.75 42.83 5.01
N ALA A 92 -7.47 42.50 5.19
CA ALA A 92 -6.37 43.46 5.09
C ALA A 92 -6.24 44.03 3.67
N LEU A 93 -6.41 43.20 2.63
CA LEU A 93 -6.43 43.63 1.25
C LEU A 93 -7.64 44.53 0.95
N GLU A 94 -8.82 44.26 1.51
CA GLU A 94 -9.99 45.15 1.39
C GLU A 94 -9.73 46.53 2.02
N LEU A 95 -9.09 46.56 3.18
CA LEU A 95 -8.69 47.81 3.82
C LEU A 95 -7.65 48.54 2.96
N ALA A 96 -6.65 47.83 2.44
CA ALA A 96 -5.64 48.38 1.53
C ALA A 96 -6.27 48.93 0.23
N THR A 97 -7.32 48.28 -0.28
CA THR A 97 -8.04 48.76 -1.47
C THR A 97 -8.73 50.10 -1.16
N LYS A 98 -9.37 50.23 0.01
CA LYS A 98 -9.97 51.50 0.45
C LYS A 98 -8.94 52.60 0.63
N THR A 99 -7.76 52.30 1.18
CA THR A 99 -6.69 53.29 1.38
C THR A 99 -6.02 53.70 0.07
N PHE A 100 -5.71 52.76 -0.83
CA PHE A 100 -5.14 53.09 -2.14
C PHE A 100 -6.10 53.88 -3.03
N LYS A 101 -7.40 53.62 -2.90
CA LYS A 101 -8.44 54.46 -3.53
C LYS A 101 -8.39 55.90 -3.01
N ALA A 102 -8.24 56.09 -1.70
CA ALA A 102 -8.12 57.43 -1.09
C ALA A 102 -6.81 58.14 -1.50
N LEU A 103 -5.73 57.39 -1.69
CA LEU A 103 -4.41 57.89 -2.09
C LEU A 103 -4.26 58.07 -3.61
N LYS A 104 -5.29 57.76 -4.41
CA LYS A 104 -5.24 57.77 -5.89
C LYS A 104 -4.12 56.91 -6.50
N ALA A 105 -3.72 55.85 -5.80
CA ALA A 105 -2.73 54.90 -6.27
C ALA A 105 -3.41 53.79 -7.08
N GLU A 106 -3.72 54.06 -8.36
CA GLU A 106 -4.55 53.17 -9.18
C GLU A 106 -3.95 51.77 -9.38
N ASP A 107 -2.64 51.64 -9.58
CA ASP A 107 -1.99 50.34 -9.79
C ASP A 107 -2.04 49.45 -8.52
N ALA A 108 -1.83 50.05 -7.35
CA ALA A 108 -1.88 49.34 -6.08
C ALA A 108 -3.33 48.97 -5.70
N HIS A 109 -4.28 49.84 -6.01
CA HIS A 109 -5.71 49.58 -5.88
C HIS A 109 -6.16 48.43 -6.76
N ALA A 110 -5.79 48.42 -8.05
CA ALA A 110 -6.17 47.37 -8.99
C ALA A 110 -5.58 45.99 -8.59
N LYS A 111 -4.31 45.97 -8.14
CA LYS A 111 -3.67 44.74 -7.64
C LYS A 111 -4.33 44.21 -6.37
N ALA A 112 -4.61 45.07 -5.39
CA ALA A 112 -5.30 44.66 -4.16
C ALA A 112 -6.71 44.14 -4.46
N ALA A 113 -7.45 44.81 -5.35
CA ALA A 113 -8.79 44.40 -5.78
C ALA A 113 -8.78 43.01 -6.46
N ALA A 114 -7.76 42.69 -7.25
CA ALA A 114 -7.64 41.40 -7.92
C ALA A 114 -7.27 40.24 -6.97
N LEU A 115 -6.55 40.52 -5.88
CA LEU A 115 -6.09 39.49 -4.92
C LEU A 115 -7.15 39.11 -3.88
N ILE A 116 -8.11 39.98 -3.58
CA ILE A 116 -9.22 39.68 -2.65
C ILE A 116 -10.02 38.43 -3.04
N PRO A 117 -10.54 38.28 -4.28
CA PRO A 117 -11.30 37.08 -4.64
C PRO A 117 -10.44 35.82 -4.59
N GLN A 118 -9.14 35.91 -4.92
CA GLN A 118 -8.21 34.77 -4.86
C GLN A 118 -7.96 34.32 -3.42
N ALA A 119 -7.74 35.25 -2.49
CA ALA A 119 -7.56 34.93 -1.08
C ALA A 119 -8.82 34.28 -0.47
N ARG A 120 -10.01 34.76 -0.86
CA ARG A 120 -11.30 34.18 -0.44
C ARG A 120 -11.52 32.78 -1.00
N GLU A 121 -11.22 32.57 -2.28
CA GLU A 121 -11.33 31.26 -2.91
C GLU A 121 -10.39 30.25 -2.27
N LEU A 122 -9.14 30.65 -1.99
CA LEU A 122 -8.17 29.82 -1.28
C LEU A 122 -8.64 29.49 0.14
N ALA A 123 -9.19 30.47 0.88
CA ALA A 123 -9.76 30.23 2.21
C ALA A 123 -10.88 29.19 2.16
N TYR A 124 -11.76 29.25 1.15
CA TYR A 124 -12.85 28.31 0.97
C TYR A 124 -12.35 26.90 0.61
N ARG A 125 -11.35 26.79 -0.27
CA ARG A 125 -10.72 25.51 -0.60
C ARG A 125 -10.03 24.90 0.60
N VAL A 126 -9.30 25.70 1.38
CA VAL A 126 -8.64 25.30 2.62
C VAL A 126 -9.65 24.84 3.67
N PHE A 127 -10.79 25.51 3.80
CA PHE A 127 -11.88 25.05 4.67
C PHE A 127 -12.39 23.66 4.26
N HIS A 128 -12.63 23.45 2.96
CA HIS A 128 -13.10 22.16 2.45
C HIS A 128 -12.06 21.06 2.64
N THR A 129 -10.77 21.33 2.44
CA THR A 129 -9.72 20.33 2.65
C THR A 129 -9.46 20.06 4.13
N ALA A 130 -9.53 21.08 5.00
CA ALA A 130 -9.43 20.93 6.44
C ALA A 130 -10.61 20.14 7.02
N THR A 131 -11.84 20.41 6.55
CA THR A 131 -13.05 19.71 6.99
C THR A 131 -13.20 18.31 6.38
N ALA A 132 -12.83 18.12 5.11
CA ALA A 132 -12.78 16.79 4.50
C ALA A 132 -11.63 15.94 5.08
N GLY A 133 -10.49 16.56 5.37
CA GLY A 133 -9.38 15.93 6.09
C GLY A 133 -9.78 15.55 7.52
N ALA A 134 -10.54 16.40 8.22
CA ALA A 134 -11.13 16.06 9.50
C ALA A 134 -12.21 14.97 9.39
N ALA A 135 -12.97 14.88 8.29
CA ALA A 135 -13.95 13.82 8.08
C ALA A 135 -13.32 12.46 7.71
N LEU A 136 -12.14 12.47 7.08
CA LEU A 136 -11.34 11.27 6.77
C LEU A 136 -10.47 10.82 7.95
N ASN A 137 -10.06 11.75 8.82
CA ASN A 137 -9.32 11.49 10.05
C ASN A 137 -10.22 11.41 11.30
N ALA A 138 -11.53 11.70 11.18
CA ALA A 138 -12.50 11.40 12.21
C ALA A 138 -12.66 9.88 12.22
N ASP A 139 -11.86 9.23 13.06
CA ASP A 139 -11.93 7.83 13.45
C ASP A 139 -13.17 7.15 12.91
N SER A 140 -13.00 6.52 11.73
CA SER A 140 -14.10 5.80 11.10
C SER A 140 -14.69 4.87 12.16
N LEU A 141 -16.02 4.77 12.22
CA LEU A 141 -16.67 3.88 13.19
C LEU A 141 -16.04 2.48 13.17
N ASP A 142 -15.58 2.04 12.00
CA ASP A 142 -14.91 0.76 11.81
C ASP A 142 -13.53 0.71 12.49
N THR A 143 -12.75 1.79 12.47
CA THR A 143 -11.49 1.90 13.23
C THR A 143 -11.75 1.76 14.73
N ARG A 144 -12.76 2.47 15.26
CA ARG A 144 -13.12 2.42 16.69
C ARG A 144 -13.65 1.05 17.10
N LEU A 145 -14.43 0.39 16.23
CA LEU A 145 -14.92 -0.96 16.48
C LEU A 145 -13.78 -1.98 16.48
N ILE A 146 -12.79 -1.85 15.59
CA ILE A 146 -11.60 -2.71 15.56
C ILE A 146 -10.73 -2.50 16.80
N GLU A 147 -10.48 -1.27 17.22
CA GLU A 147 -9.70 -0.98 18.42
C GLU A 147 -10.40 -1.45 19.70
N TRP A 148 -11.73 -1.25 19.77
CA TRP A 148 -12.53 -1.77 20.88
C TRP A 148 -12.47 -3.30 20.95
N LEU A 149 -12.56 -3.97 19.79
CA LEU A 149 -12.38 -5.42 19.67
C LEU A 149 -10.97 -5.89 20.08
N ASN A 150 -9.92 -5.17 19.70
CA ASN A 150 -8.55 -5.53 20.11
C ASN A 150 -8.36 -5.41 21.63
N THR A 151 -9.10 -4.52 22.28
CA THR A 151 -9.01 -4.29 23.73
C THR A 151 -9.84 -5.29 24.53
N HIS A 152 -11.00 -5.71 24.00
CA HIS A 152 -11.98 -6.51 24.74
C HIS A 152 -12.20 -7.92 24.18
N GLY A 153 -11.67 -8.21 22.99
CA GLY A 153 -11.76 -9.50 22.33
C GLY A 153 -10.67 -10.46 22.83
N SER A 154 -11.06 -11.70 23.11
CA SER A 154 -10.13 -12.79 23.41
C SER A 154 -9.88 -13.61 22.14
N PHE A 155 -8.63 -13.66 21.67
CA PHE A 155 -8.22 -14.57 20.58
C PHE A 155 -7.65 -15.86 21.17
N TRP A 156 -8.30 -17.00 20.90
CA TRP A 156 -7.84 -18.32 21.33
C TRP A 156 -7.09 -19.00 20.17
N ALA A 157 -5.91 -19.55 20.46
CA ALA A 157 -4.94 -19.99 19.45
C ALA A 157 -5.23 -21.36 18.79
N GLU A 158 -6.39 -21.98 19.06
CA GLU A 158 -6.78 -23.24 18.43
C GLU A 158 -7.66 -22.95 17.19
N PRO A 159 -7.15 -23.17 15.97
CA PRO A 159 -7.77 -22.66 14.76
C PRO A 159 -8.82 -23.65 14.28
N GLU A 160 -10.07 -23.47 14.75
CA GLU A 160 -11.22 -23.99 14.01
C GLU A 160 -12.46 -23.11 14.20
N ASN A 161 -12.62 -22.42 15.34
CA ASN A 161 -13.70 -21.46 15.56
C ASN A 161 -13.24 -20.28 16.44
N SER A 162 -13.32 -19.05 15.91
CA SER A 162 -13.15 -17.82 16.71
C SER A 162 -14.51 -17.34 17.19
N THR A 163 -14.78 -17.43 18.49
CA THR A 163 -16.04 -16.95 19.10
C THR A 163 -15.81 -15.59 19.78
N VAL A 164 -16.53 -14.56 19.32
CA VAL A 164 -16.61 -13.27 19.99
C VAL A 164 -17.84 -13.30 20.90
N THR A 165 -17.63 -13.22 22.21
CA THR A 165 -18.72 -13.21 23.20
C THR A 165 -19.01 -11.78 23.61
N PHE A 166 -20.27 -11.37 23.49
CA PHE A 166 -20.73 -10.08 23.96
C PHE A 166 -21.40 -10.23 25.33
N PRO A 167 -21.09 -9.39 26.34
CA PRO A 167 -21.69 -9.47 27.68
C PRO A 167 -23.08 -8.81 27.72
N HIS A 168 -23.91 -9.02 26.70
CA HIS A 168 -25.28 -8.54 26.65
C HIS A 168 -26.16 -9.44 25.79
N GLU A 169 -27.43 -9.56 26.15
CA GLU A 169 -28.45 -10.18 25.31
C GLU A 169 -28.74 -9.26 24.12
N ALA A 170 -28.79 -9.85 22.93
CA ALA A 170 -29.12 -9.15 21.70
C ALA A 170 -30.56 -8.65 21.75
N GLU A 171 -30.81 -7.40 21.33
CA GLU A 171 -32.16 -6.82 21.28
C GLU A 171 -33.03 -7.42 20.15
N THR A 172 -32.42 -8.12 19.19
CA THR A 172 -33.07 -8.72 18.02
C THR A 172 -32.82 -10.22 17.96
N GLU A 173 -33.69 -10.99 17.28
CA GLU A 173 -33.60 -12.47 17.09
C GLU A 173 -32.31 -12.96 16.39
N GLY A 174 -31.36 -12.06 16.17
CA GLY A 174 -30.06 -12.31 15.55
C GLY A 174 -29.64 -11.10 14.71
N TYR A 175 -28.35 -10.81 14.70
CA TYR A 175 -27.80 -9.75 13.84
C TYR A 175 -27.59 -10.28 12.42
N PRO A 176 -28.02 -9.55 11.38
CA PRO A 176 -27.75 -9.94 9.99
C PRO A 176 -26.25 -9.86 9.65
N HIS A 177 -25.52 -8.97 10.31
CA HIS A 177 -24.07 -8.82 10.15
C HIS A 177 -23.36 -8.66 11.50
N LEU A 178 -22.14 -9.22 11.59
CA LEU A 178 -21.28 -9.08 12.76
C LEU A 178 -21.01 -7.61 13.12
N ARG A 179 -20.93 -6.74 12.11
CA ARG A 179 -20.74 -5.29 12.29
C ARG A 179 -21.87 -4.66 13.10
N ASP A 180 -23.09 -5.14 12.94
CA ASP A 180 -24.26 -4.59 13.65
C ASP A 180 -24.25 -5.05 15.12
N ALA A 181 -23.86 -6.31 15.37
CA ALA A 181 -23.63 -6.81 16.72
C ALA A 181 -22.52 -6.03 17.45
N LEU A 182 -21.42 -5.74 16.75
CA LEU A 182 -20.30 -4.96 17.28
C LEU A 182 -20.67 -3.52 17.57
N ARG A 183 -21.47 -2.90 16.69
CA ARG A 183 -21.96 -1.54 16.87
C ARG A 183 -22.82 -1.44 18.12
N GLU A 184 -23.80 -2.33 18.29
CA GLU A 184 -24.66 -2.32 19.48
C GLU A 184 -23.84 -2.57 20.76
N ALA A 185 -22.89 -3.52 20.72
CA ALA A 185 -21.99 -3.79 21.84
C ALA A 185 -21.19 -2.55 22.27
N TYR A 186 -20.63 -1.85 21.28
CA TYR A 186 -19.85 -0.64 21.48
C TYR A 186 -20.70 0.51 22.02
N GLU A 187 -21.89 0.73 21.47
CA GLU A 187 -22.83 1.76 21.93
C GLU A 187 -23.29 1.52 23.36
N ARG A 188 -23.64 0.28 23.72
CA ARG A 188 -24.00 -0.07 25.11
C ARG A 188 -22.82 0.00 26.07
N HIS A 189 -21.61 -0.26 25.60
CA HIS A 189 -20.40 -0.05 26.41
C HIS A 189 -20.17 1.43 26.70
N GLN A 190 -20.32 2.30 25.69
CA GLN A 190 -20.25 3.76 25.85
C GLN A 190 -21.34 4.28 26.79
N GLN A 191 -22.57 3.80 26.68
CA GLN A 191 -23.67 4.16 27.58
C GLN A 191 -23.40 3.74 29.04
N ARG A 192 -22.82 2.56 29.26
CA ARG A 192 -22.41 2.11 30.61
C ARG A 192 -21.28 2.95 31.17
N GLN A 193 -20.25 3.26 30.38
CA GLN A 193 -19.18 4.17 30.82
C GLN A 193 -19.70 5.57 31.14
N ALA A 194 -20.69 6.07 30.38
CA ALA A 194 -21.33 7.35 30.66
C ALA A 194 -22.23 7.30 31.91
N ALA A 195 -22.89 6.17 32.18
CA ALA A 195 -23.73 5.96 33.37
C ALA A 195 -22.92 5.70 34.65
N ASP A 196 -21.74 5.11 34.55
CA ASP A 196 -20.81 4.88 35.67
C ASP A 196 -20.03 6.15 36.07
N TRP A 197 -20.33 7.32 35.48
CA TRP A 197 -19.74 8.61 35.87
C TRP A 197 -20.52 9.24 37.03
N PRO A 198 -20.06 9.16 38.30
CA PRO A 198 -20.92 9.37 39.45
C PRO A 198 -20.72 10.76 40.06
N TRP A 199 -20.75 11.86 39.28
CA TRP A 199 -20.81 13.21 39.85
C TRP A 199 -21.51 14.19 38.91
N GLY A 200 -22.70 14.64 39.31
CA GLY A 200 -23.44 15.65 38.56
C GLY A 200 -24.84 16.04 39.06
N ASP A 201 -25.37 15.41 40.13
CA ASP A 201 -26.44 16.02 40.93
C ASP A 201 -25.80 16.89 42.01
N VAL A 202 -25.77 18.21 41.78
CA VAL A 202 -25.97 19.19 42.85
C VAL A 202 -26.78 20.36 42.29
N ALA A 203 -27.87 20.64 43.02
CA ALA A 203 -28.81 21.74 42.93
C ALA A 203 -28.25 23.12 42.54
#